data_AF-A0A956IIM5-F1
#
_entry.id   AF-A0A956IIM5-F1
#
_cell.length_a   1.000
_cell.length_b   1.000
_cell.length_c   1.000
_cell.angle_alpha   90.00
_cell.angle_beta   90.00
_cell.angle_gamma   90.00
#
_symmetry.space_group_name_H-M   'P 1'
#
loop_
_entity.id
_entity.type
_entity.pdbx_description
1 polymer ?
#
loop_
_entity_poly.entity_id
_entity_poly.type
_entity_poly.pdbx_seq_one_letter_code
_entity_poly.pdbx_strand_id
1 'polypeptide(L)'
;MVDRIDRCGGCGASGLEPVLDLGVSPLANRLCSEAELSGPEPRYPLEVLRCDHCSLVQLSCVVPRDALFSRYVYFSSYSDTMLAHSRELALEVVASRGLGAQSLALEIASNDG
;
A
#
# COMPACT_ATOMS: atom_id res chain seq x y z
N MET A 1 5.36 2.58 -19.24
CA MET A 1 6.02 3.55 -18.33
C MET A 1 4.90 4.23 -17.57
N VAL A 2 4.98 4.30 -16.24
CA VAL A 2 3.96 4.99 -15.44
C VAL A 2 4.28 6.46 -15.37
N ASP A 3 3.23 7.27 -15.40
CA ASP A 3 3.37 8.71 -15.31
C ASP A 3 3.84 9.11 -13.91
N ARG A 4 4.69 10.13 -13.88
CA ARG A 4 5.17 10.75 -12.64
C ARG A 4 4.06 11.64 -12.08
N ILE A 5 3.91 11.63 -10.76
CA ILE A 5 2.95 12.47 -10.05
C ILE A 5 3.49 13.89 -9.97
N ASP A 6 2.65 14.87 -10.31
CA ASP A 6 2.96 16.32 -10.23
C ASP A 6 2.15 17.05 -9.14
N ARG A 7 1.20 16.36 -8.51
CA ARG A 7 0.30 16.90 -7.48
C ARG A 7 0.27 16.00 -6.25
N CYS A 8 0.24 16.60 -5.08
CA CYS A 8 0.16 15.88 -3.82
C CYS A 8 -1.15 15.09 -3.71
N GLY A 9 -1.08 13.78 -3.44
CA GLY A 9 -2.25 12.92 -3.25
C GLY A 9 -3.11 13.27 -2.03
N GLY A 10 -2.56 13.98 -1.05
CA GLY A 10 -3.28 14.39 0.17
C GLY A 10 -4.03 15.72 0.03
N CYS A 11 -3.41 16.74 -0.56
CA CYS A 11 -3.97 18.09 -0.60
C CYS A 11 -4.15 18.68 -2.02
N GLY A 12 -3.71 17.97 -3.07
CA GLY A 12 -3.83 18.40 -4.47
C GLY A 12 -2.88 19.54 -4.90
N ALA A 13 -2.11 20.11 -3.98
CA ALA A 13 -1.16 21.17 -4.27
C ALA A 13 0.01 20.66 -5.13
N SER A 14 0.53 21.55 -5.98
CA SER A 14 1.87 21.42 -6.59
C SER A 14 2.95 21.68 -5.54
N GLY A 15 4.20 21.33 -5.81
CA GLY A 15 5.30 21.51 -4.85
C GLY A 15 5.62 20.19 -4.14
N LEU A 16 6.21 19.28 -4.92
CA LEU A 16 6.70 17.98 -4.46
C LEU A 16 8.22 17.98 -4.58
N GLU A 17 8.90 17.96 -3.44
CA GLU A 17 10.36 18.00 -3.36
C GLU A 17 10.93 16.59 -3.18
N PRO A 18 11.97 16.19 -3.95
CA PRO A 18 12.64 14.91 -3.77
C PRO A 18 13.28 14.78 -2.39
N VAL A 19 13.10 13.62 -1.75
CA VAL A 19 13.72 13.27 -0.46
C VAL A 19 14.77 12.17 -0.65
N LEU A 20 14.42 11.14 -1.42
CA LEU A 20 15.26 9.97 -1.64
C LEU A 20 14.93 9.36 -2.99
N ASP A 21 15.95 9.09 -3.79
CA ASP A 21 15.83 8.34 -5.05
C ASP A 21 16.59 7.01 -4.92
N LEU A 22 15.87 5.89 -5.00
CA LEU A 22 16.42 4.53 -5.00
C LEU A 22 16.53 3.95 -6.42
N GLY A 23 16.27 4.76 -7.45
CA GLY A 23 16.32 4.38 -8.85
C GLY A 23 15.11 3.56 -9.29
N VAL A 24 15.33 2.62 -10.20
CA VAL A 24 14.27 1.83 -10.84
C VAL A 24 14.32 0.39 -10.34
N SER A 25 13.24 -0.05 -9.69
CA SER A 25 13.16 -1.33 -8.99
C SER A 25 11.97 -2.18 -9.47
N PRO A 26 12.06 -3.52 -9.39
CA PRO A 26 10.91 -4.40 -9.60
C PRO A 26 9.92 -4.31 -8.43
N LEU A 27 8.73 -4.92 -8.61
CA LEU A 27 7.74 -5.02 -7.54
C LEU A 27 8.18 -6.05 -6.50
N ALA A 28 8.29 -5.62 -5.23
CA ALA A 28 8.79 -6.45 -4.14
C ALA A 28 8.07 -7.80 -3.98
N ASN A 29 6.76 -7.83 -4.22
CA ASN A 29 5.93 -9.02 -4.03
C ASN A 29 5.59 -9.78 -5.32
N ARG A 30 6.16 -9.39 -6.48
CA ARG A 30 5.97 -10.11 -7.74
C ARG A 30 7.01 -11.24 -7.85
N LEU A 31 6.74 -12.35 -7.19
CA LEU A 31 7.59 -13.53 -7.24
C LEU A 31 7.44 -14.25 -8.59
N CYS A 32 8.51 -14.32 -9.38
CA CYS A 32 8.54 -15.01 -10.67
C CYS A 32 8.46 -16.53 -10.49
N SER A 33 7.66 -17.19 -11.33
CA SER A 33 7.73 -18.63 -11.55
C SER A 33 8.89 -18.99 -12.48
N GLU A 34 9.26 -20.28 -12.53
CA GLU A 34 10.30 -20.78 -13.44
C GLU A 34 10.04 -20.41 -14.90
N ALA A 35 8.78 -20.47 -15.33
CA ALA A 35 8.37 -20.13 -16.70
C ALA A 35 8.52 -18.62 -17.01
N GLU A 36 8.54 -17.75 -15.99
CA GLU A 36 8.65 -16.30 -16.14
C GLU A 36 10.10 -15.80 -16.10
N LEU A 37 11.08 -16.65 -15.76
CA LEU A 37 12.47 -16.25 -15.56
C LEU A 37 13.14 -15.68 -16.83
N SER A 38 12.72 -16.14 -18.01
CA SER A 38 13.23 -15.64 -19.30
C SER A 38 12.46 -14.42 -19.82
N GLY A 39 11.38 -14.04 -19.15
CA GLY A 39 10.50 -12.95 -19.54
C GLY A 39 10.97 -11.58 -19.01
N PRO A 40 10.39 -10.48 -19.53
CA PRO A 40 10.65 -9.16 -19.00
C PRO A 40 10.13 -9.02 -17.57
N GLU A 41 10.90 -8.34 -16.73
CA GLU A 41 10.49 -7.96 -15.38
C GLU A 41 10.01 -6.49 -15.38
N PRO A 42 8.73 -6.21 -15.03
CA PRO A 42 8.26 -4.84 -14.90
C PRO A 42 9.01 -4.11 -13.79
N ARG A 43 9.48 -2.90 -14.10
CA ARG A 43 10.20 -2.04 -13.17
C ARG A 43 9.66 -0.62 -13.15
N TYR A 44 9.77 0.02 -12.00
CA TYR A 44 9.14 1.29 -11.70
C TYR A 44 10.10 2.20 -10.93
N PRO A 45 10.04 3.53 -11.13
CA PRO A 45 10.78 4.48 -10.29
C PRO A 45 10.39 4.32 -8.82
N LEU A 46 11.39 4.25 -7.95
CA LEU A 46 11.27 4.22 -6.50
C LEU A 46 11.92 5.48 -5.94
N GLU A 47 11.23 6.60 -6.11
CA GLU A 47 11.63 7.89 -5.59
C GLU A 47 10.55 8.40 -4.63
N VAL A 48 10.98 8.97 -3.52
CA VAL A 48 10.16 9.52 -2.45
C VAL A 48 10.17 11.03 -2.54
N LEU A 49 8.98 11.61 -2.56
CA LEU A 49 8.74 13.05 -2.61
C LEU A 49 8.05 13.50 -1.32
N ARG A 50 8.30 14.73 -0.89
CA ARG A 50 7.59 15.40 0.20
C ARG A 50 6.83 16.60 -0.34
N CYS A 51 5.57 16.74 0.05
CA CYS A 51 4.78 17.92 -0.27
C CYS A 51 5.14 19.09 0.66
N ASP A 52 5.46 20.25 0.10
CA ASP A 52 5.81 21.43 0.90
C ASP A 52 4.61 22.13 1.55
N HIS A 53 3.38 21.78 1.15
CA HIS A 53 2.16 22.36 1.70
C HIS A 53 1.60 21.59 2.90
N CYS A 54 1.51 20.26 2.80
CA CYS A 54 0.92 19.42 3.86
C CYS A 54 1.90 18.43 4.49
N SER A 55 3.18 18.45 4.07
CA SER A 55 4.22 17.51 4.52
C SER A 55 3.97 16.02 4.23
N LEU A 56 2.96 15.68 3.41
CA LEU A 56 2.76 14.29 2.97
C LEU A 56 3.98 13.79 2.21
N VAL A 57 4.52 12.67 2.65
CA VAL A 57 5.55 11.90 1.95
C VAL A 57 4.88 10.84 1.09
N GLN A 58 5.24 10.77 -0.19
CA GLN A 58 4.61 9.87 -1.17
C GLN A 58 5.62 9.42 -2.24
N LEU A 59 5.27 8.37 -2.99
CA LEU A 59 6.07 7.93 -4.13
C LEU A 59 5.89 8.87 -5.33
N SER A 60 6.89 8.93 -6.20
CA SER A 60 6.86 9.76 -7.40
C SER A 60 5.99 9.20 -8.53
N CYS A 61 5.51 7.96 -8.43
CA CYS A 61 4.59 7.35 -9.39
C CYS A 61 3.57 6.43 -8.70
N VAL A 62 2.45 6.18 -9.36
CA VAL A 62 1.45 5.19 -8.91
C VAL A 62 1.51 3.96 -9.83
N VAL A 63 1.96 2.83 -9.30
CA VAL A 63 1.94 1.56 -10.02
C VAL A 63 0.48 1.11 -10.25
N PRO A 64 0.13 0.56 -11.44
CA PRO A 64 -1.22 0.06 -11.69
C PRO A 64 -1.65 -1.00 -10.67
N ARG A 65 -2.89 -0.89 -10.19
CA ARG A 65 -3.45 -1.81 -9.18
C ARG A 65 -3.38 -3.27 -9.60
N ASP A 66 -3.68 -3.58 -10.86
CA ASP A 66 -3.64 -4.97 -11.35
C ASP A 66 -2.22 -5.56 -11.32
N ALA A 67 -1.19 -4.72 -11.44
CA ALA A 67 0.20 -5.17 -11.32
C ALA A 67 0.59 -5.48 -9.86
N LEU A 68 -0.04 -4.82 -8.89
CA LEU A 68 0.22 -5.01 -7.46
C LEU A 68 -0.64 -6.10 -6.82
N PHE A 69 -1.90 -6.22 -7.23
CA PHE A 69 -2.91 -6.95 -6.49
C PHE A 69 -3.52 -8.16 -7.22
N SER A 70 -3.23 -8.38 -8.52
CA SER A 70 -3.75 -9.56 -9.24
C SER A 70 -3.25 -10.89 -8.67
N ARG A 71 -2.02 -10.91 -8.14
CA ARG A 71 -1.42 -12.04 -7.44
C ARG A 71 -0.83 -11.56 -6.12
N TYR A 72 -1.69 -11.40 -5.12
CA TYR A 72 -1.30 -10.96 -3.79
C TYR A 72 -0.82 -12.16 -2.95
N VAL A 73 0.46 -12.15 -2.56
CA VAL A 73 1.11 -13.29 -1.86
C VAL A 73 1.20 -13.10 -0.35
N TYR A 74 0.69 -11.99 0.19
CA TYR A 74 0.72 -11.68 1.61
C TYR A 74 -0.60 -12.06 2.29
N PHE A 75 -0.49 -12.79 3.39
CA PHE A 75 -1.60 -13.26 4.22
C PHE A 75 -1.39 -12.76 5.66
N SER A 76 -2.29 -11.91 6.14
CA SER A 76 -2.19 -11.28 7.47
C SER A 76 -2.24 -12.31 8.59
N SER A 77 -3.04 -13.37 8.40
CA SER A 77 -3.20 -14.45 9.37
C SER A 77 -1.93 -15.26 9.66
N TYR A 78 -0.87 -15.13 8.86
CA TYR A 78 0.38 -15.89 9.06
C TYR A 78 1.23 -15.37 10.23
N SER A 79 0.89 -14.20 10.79
CA SER A 79 1.60 -13.63 11.92
C SER A 79 0.72 -13.66 13.18
N ASP A 80 1.14 -14.44 14.17
CA ASP A 80 0.49 -14.48 15.50
C ASP A 80 0.42 -13.09 16.14
N THR A 81 1.46 -12.27 15.94
CA THR A 81 1.48 -10.89 16.42
C THR A 81 0.41 -10.03 15.73
N MET A 82 0.21 -10.19 14.41
CA MET A 82 -0.83 -9.46 13.69
C MET A 82 -2.24 -9.93 14.07
N LEU A 83 -2.44 -11.23 14.31
CA LEU A 83 -3.71 -11.76 14.81
C LEU A 83 -4.06 -11.22 16.20
N ALA A 84 -3.08 -11.21 17.12
CA ALA A 84 -3.27 -10.63 18.44
C ALA A 84 -3.62 -9.14 18.36
N HIS A 85 -2.85 -8.38 17.57
CA HIS A 85 -3.10 -6.95 17.35
C HIS A 85 -4.49 -6.68 16.75
N SER A 86 -4.89 -7.42 15.73
CA SER A 86 -6.19 -7.23 15.07
C SER A 86 -7.36 -7.52 16.01
N ARG A 87 -7.23 -8.55 16.86
CA ARG A 87 -8.21 -8.85 17.92
C ARG A 87 -8.31 -7.69 18.91
N GLU A 88 -7.18 -7.19 19.40
CA GLU A 88 -7.14 -6.08 20.36
C GLU A 88 -7.80 -4.82 19.78
N LEU A 89 -7.43 -4.45 18.55
CA LEU A 89 -8.00 -3.32 17.83
C LEU A 89 -9.53 -3.45 17.66
N ALA A 90 -10.01 -4.62 17.23
CA ALA A 90 -11.44 -4.86 17.05
C ALA A 90 -12.22 -4.70 18.37
N LEU A 91 -11.70 -5.25 19.47
CA LEU A 91 -12.32 -5.12 20.79
C LEU A 91 -12.31 -3.67 21.29
N GLU A 92 -11.22 -2.93 21.06
CA GLU A 92 -11.12 -1.50 21.40
C GLU A 92 -12.14 -0.65 20.63
N VAL A 93 -12.28 -0.89 19.33
CA VAL A 93 -13.24 -0.16 18.48
C VAL A 93 -14.69 -0.48 18.90
N VAL A 94 -15.00 -1.75 19.16
CA VAL A 94 -16.32 -2.16 19.66
C VAL A 94 -16.66 -1.44 20.97
N ALA A 95 -15.72 -1.42 21.92
CA ALA A 95 -15.92 -0.77 23.22
C ALA A 95 -16.03 0.76 23.09
N SER A 96 -15.08 1.41 22.43
CA SER A 96 -14.99 2.88 22.33
C SER A 96 -16.13 3.51 21.53
N ARG A 97 -16.74 2.75 20.61
CA ARG A 97 -17.87 3.21 19.79
C ARG A 97 -19.22 2.64 20.25
N GLY A 98 -19.25 1.82 21.29
CA GLY A 98 -20.46 1.18 21.80
C GLY A 98 -21.17 0.32 20.75
N LEU A 99 -20.40 -0.37 19.90
CA LEU A 99 -20.95 -1.19 18.83
C LEU A 99 -21.65 -2.42 19.40
N GLY A 100 -22.76 -2.82 18.78
CA GLY A 100 -23.54 -3.98 19.19
C GLY A 100 -23.99 -4.79 17.98
N ALA A 101 -24.87 -5.76 18.22
CA ALA A 101 -25.32 -6.70 17.18
C ALA A 101 -26.06 -6.05 15.99
N GLN A 102 -26.49 -4.79 16.12
CA GLN A 102 -27.16 -4.02 15.06
C GLN A 102 -26.20 -3.09 14.31
N SER A 103 -24.91 -3.05 14.70
CA SER A 103 -23.90 -2.23 14.04
C SER A 103 -23.42 -2.91 12.76
N LEU A 104 -23.14 -2.09 11.73
CA LEU A 104 -22.51 -2.54 10.49
C LEU A 104 -21.02 -2.20 10.54
N ALA A 105 -20.18 -3.21 10.30
CA ALA A 105 -18.74 -3.03 10.10
C ALA A 105 -18.40 -3.23 8.61
N LEU A 106 -17.60 -2.31 8.08
CA LEU A 106 -17.00 -2.41 6.75
C LEU A 106 -15.49 -2.26 6.90
N GLU A 107 -14.75 -3.25 6.42
CA GLU A 107 -13.31 -3.20 6.38
C GLU A 107 -12.85 -3.09 4.92
N ILE A 108 -12.03 -2.07 4.64
CA ILE A 108 -11.42 -1.89 3.33
C ILE A 108 -10.09 -2.63 3.34
N ALA A 109 -9.90 -3.51 2.36
CA ALA A 109 -8.70 -4.34 2.23
C ALA A 109 -8.48 -5.29 3.42
N SER A 110 -9.53 -5.99 3.84
CA SER A 110 -9.53 -7.00 4.92
C SER A 110 -8.60 -8.21 4.71
N ASN A 111 -7.86 -8.27 3.60
CA ASN A 111 -6.98 -9.38 3.26
C ASN A 111 -7.66 -10.76 3.39
N ASP A 112 -7.24 -11.61 4.33
CA ASP A 112 -7.76 -12.94 4.60
C ASP A 112 -8.73 -13.04 5.80
N GLY A 113 -9.09 -11.89 6.41
CA GLY A 113 -10.13 -11.77 7.45
C GLY A 113 -9.83 -10.68 8.48
#